data_AF-A0A925EVT8-F1
#
_entry.id   AF-A0A925EVT8-F1
#
_cell.length_a   1.000
_cell.length_b   1.000
_cell.length_c   1.000
_cell.angle_alpha   90.00
_cell.angle_beta   90.00
_cell.angle_gamma   90.00
#
_symmetry.space_group_name_H-M   'P 1'
#
loop_
_entity.id
_entity.type
_entity.pdbx_description
1 polymer ?
#
loop_
_entity_poly.entity_id
_entity_poly.type
_entity_poly.pdbx_seq_one_letter_code
_entity_poly.pdbx_strand_id
1 'polypeptide(L)' 'MRGLNKVMLIGNLGKDPELQTLEGGVSVVKFSLATTESYKDDAGVTHSHADSLVMLDKPEGIQPTPK' A
#
# COMPACT_ATOMS: atom_id res chain seq x y z
N MET A 1 -19.41 3.33 -21.71
CA MET A 1 -19.09 2.30 -20.69
C MET A 1 -18.87 2.99 -19.37
N ARG A 2 -19.50 2.54 -18.27
CA ARG A 2 -19.19 3.01 -16.91
C ARG A 2 -18.66 1.80 -16.15
N GLY A 3 -17.40 1.84 -15.73
CA GLY A 3 -16.76 0.80 -14.92
C GLY A 3 -16.10 1.43 -13.72
N LEU A 4 -16.22 0.79 -12.55
CA LEU A 4 -15.53 1.18 -11.33
C LEU A 4 -14.35 0.22 -11.13
N ASN A 5 -13.14 0.75 -11.11
CA ASN A 5 -11.98 0.03 -10.61
C ASN A 5 -11.58 0.67 -9.28
N LYS A 6 -11.89 -0.02 -8.17
CA LYS A 6 -11.57 0.41 -6.80
C LYS A 6 -10.93 -0.75 -6.07
N VAL A 7 -9.85 -0.44 -5.36
CA VAL A 7 -9.10 -1.37 -4.52
C VAL A 7 -9.03 -0.78 -3.10
N MET A 8 -9.20 -1.62 -2.08
CA MET A 8 -9.00 -1.27 -0.67
C MET A 8 -8.03 -2.30 -0.08
N LEU A 9 -6.95 -1.85 0.55
CA LEU A 9 -5.90 -2.70 1.08
C LEU A 9 -5.64 -2.34 2.54
N ILE A 10 -5.48 -3.36 3.38
CA ILE A 10 -5.18 -3.23 4.81
C ILE A 10 -3.96 -4.11 5.06
N GLY A 11 -2.95 -3.54 5.70
CA GLY A 11 -1.69 -4.23 5.98
C GLY A 11 -0.78 -3.40 6.86
N ASN A 12 0.44 -3.89 7.05
CA ASN A 12 1.46 -3.24 7.86
C ASN A 12 2.49 -2.55 6.98
N LEU A 13 2.98 -1.38 7.36
CA LEU A 13 4.09 -0.74 6.64
C LEU A 13 5.38 -1.53 6.88
N GLY A 14 6.05 -1.92 5.80
CA GLY A 14 7.34 -2.62 5.88
C GLY A 14 8.51 -1.70 6.24
N LYS A 15 8.37 -0.40 5.96
CA LYS A 15 9.31 0.67 6.32
C LYS A 15 8.59 2.01 6.27
N ASP A 16 9.24 3.05 6.78
CA ASP A 16 8.75 4.42 6.68
C ASP A 16 8.53 4.82 5.21
N PRO A 17 7.40 5.48 4.88
CA PRO A 17 7.14 6.00 3.54
C PRO A 17 8.21 7.02 3.10
N GLU A 18 8.60 6.95 1.84
CA GLU A 18 9.61 7.82 1.25
C GLU A 18 8.92 8.81 0.29
N LEU A 19 9.01 10.11 0.60
CA LEU A 19 8.51 11.18 -0.26
C LEU A 19 9.57 11.53 -1.31
N GLN A 20 9.18 11.48 -2.59
CA GLN A 20 10.02 11.89 -3.71
C GLN A 20 9.29 12.95 -4.53
N THR A 21 10.01 13.96 -5.01
CA THR A 21 9.47 14.95 -5.95
C THR A 21 10.01 14.63 -7.34
N LEU A 22 9.11 14.27 -8.24
CA LEU A 22 9.42 14.00 -9.64
C LEU A 22 9.58 15.30 -10.42
N GLU A 23 10.19 15.19 -11.61
CA GLU A 23 10.28 16.30 -12.56
C GLU A 23 8.88 16.86 -12.86
N GLY A 24 8.77 18.20 -12.89
CA GLY A 24 7.48 18.88 -13.02
C GLY A 24 6.75 19.16 -11.70
N GLY A 25 7.38 18.91 -10.55
CA GLY A 25 6.86 19.30 -9.23
C GLY A 25 5.80 18.36 -8.66
N VAL A 26 5.70 17.15 -9.21
CA VAL A 26 4.77 16.12 -8.72
C VAL A 26 5.41 15.39 -7.55
N SER A 27 4.85 15.56 -6.36
CA SER A 27 5.22 14.73 -5.21
C SER A 27 4.60 13.34 -5.34
N VAL A 28 5.36 12.32 -4.96
CA VAL A 28 4.92 10.93 -4.86
C VAL A 28 5.42 10.34 -3.55
N VAL A 29 4.61 9.54 -2.89
CA VAL A 29 5.02 8.79 -1.69
C VAL A 29 5.15 7.32 -2.06
N LYS A 30 6.31 6.75 -1.79
CA LYS A 30 6.60 5.34 -1.99
C LYS A 30 6.61 4.62 -0.64
N PHE A 31 5.77 3.60 -0.49
CA PHE A 31 5.79 2.75 0.70
C PHE A 31 5.56 1.29 0.34
N SER A 32 6.06 0.39 1.20
CA SER A 32 5.80 -1.04 1.10
C SER A 32 4.73 -1.45 2.11
N LEU A 33 3.68 -2.11 1.66
CA LEU A 33 2.61 -2.64 2.51
C LEU A 33 2.70 -4.16 2.54
N ALA A 34 2.94 -4.71 3.73
CA ALA A 34 2.85 -6.13 4.02
C ALA A 34 1.38 -6.51 4.24
N THR A 35 0.81 -7.34 3.37
CA THR A 35 -0.54 -7.89 3.54
C THR A 35 -0.44 -9.37 3.86
N THR A 36 -1.23 -9.85 4.81
CA THR A 36 -1.33 -11.29 5.09
C THR A 36 -2.62 -11.82 4.52
N GLU A 37 -2.53 -12.73 3.56
CA GLU A 37 -3.66 -13.60 3.23
C GLU A 37 -3.61 -14.81 4.18
N SER A 38 -4.73 -15.12 4.84
CA SER A 38 -4.86 -16.36 5.59
C SER A 38 -6.02 -17.16 5.03
N TYR A 39 -5.72 -18.33 4.48
CA TYR A 39 -6.72 -19.28 4.01
C TYR A 39 -6.58 -20.61 4.73
N LYS A 40 -7.69 -21.33 4.85
CA LYS A 40 -7.74 -22.67 5.46
C LYS A 40 -7.92 -23.68 4.34
N ASP A 41 -7.06 -24.68 4.27
CA ASP A 41 -7.19 -25.76 3.29
C ASP A 41 -8.26 -26.79 3.73
N ASP A 42 -8.58 -27.73 2.85
CA ASP A 42 -9.57 -28.79 3.10
C ASP A 42 -9.16 -29.73 4.26
N ALA A 43 -7.87 -29.78 4.59
CA ALA A 43 -7.33 -30.53 5.72
C ALA A 43 -7.40 -29.74 7.04
N GLY A 44 -7.87 -28.49 6.98
CA GLY A 44 -8.06 -27.62 8.12
C GLY A 44 -6.80 -26.88 8.58
N VAL A 45 -5.72 -26.89 7.79
CA VAL A 45 -4.48 -26.16 8.07
C VAL A 45 -4.63 -24.72 7.57
N THR A 46 -4.28 -23.77 8.44
CA THR A 46 -4.24 -22.35 8.07
C THR A 46 -2.90 -22.02 7.44
N HIS A 47 -2.93 -21.62 6.18
CA HIS A 47 -1.78 -21.06 5.48
C HIS A 47 -1.80 -19.54 5.63
N SER A 48 -0.62 -18.93 5.75
CA SER A 48 -0.50 -17.47 5.76
C SER A 48 0.59 -17.05 4.78
N HIS A 49 0.22 -16.24 3.80
CA HIS A 49 1.14 -15.67 2.82
C HIS A 49 1.27 -14.17 3.06
N ALA A 50 2.50 -13.68 3.16
CA ALA A 50 2.79 -12.27 3.36
C ALA A 50 3.33 -11.66 2.06
N ASP A 51 2.53 -10.78 1.44
CA ASP A 51 2.91 -10.06 0.22
C ASP A 51 3.41 -8.67 0.56
N SER A 52 4.43 -8.18 -0.15
CA SER A 52 4.90 -6.79 -0.06
C SER A 52 4.50 -6.00 -1.30
N LEU A 53 3.55 -5.08 -1.16
CA LEU A 53 3.06 -4.22 -2.22
C LEU A 53 3.79 -2.87 -2.19
N VAL A 54 4.29 -2.40 -3.33
CA VAL A 54 4.82 -1.03 -3.45
C VAL A 54 3.73 -0.13 -4.00
N MET A 55 3.33 0.87 -3.22
CA MET A 55 2.37 1.89 -3.67
C MET A 55 3.09 3.19 -3.98
N LEU A 56 2.62 3.87 -5.03
CA LEU A 56 2.94 5.25 -5.34
C LEU A 56 1.64 6.02 -5.23
N ASP A 57 1.56 6.91 -4.24
CA ASP A 57 0.42 7.81 -4.11
C ASP A 57 0.88 9.26 -4.33
N LYS A 58 0.07 10.03 -5.05
CA LYS A 58 0.28 11.47 -5.17
C LYS A 58 -0.31 12.09 -3.89
N PRO A 59 0.50 12.69 -3.00
CA PRO A 59 0.00 13.22 -1.75
C PRO A 59 -0.87 14.44 -2.07
N GLU A 60 -2.19 14.27 -2.07
CA GLU A 60 -3.13 15.38 -2.06
C GLU A 60 -3.52 15.66 -0.60
N GLY A 61 -3.20 16.87 -0.12
CA GLY A 61 -3.63 17.32 1.21
C GLY A 61 -2.88 16.74 2.42
N ILE A 62 -1.83 15.91 2.22
CA ILE A 62 -0.91 15.55 3.30
C ILE A 62 0.00 16.74 3.57
N GLN A 63 -0.44 17.65 4.44
CA GLN A 63 0.46 18.66 4.99
C GLN A 63 1.55 17.92 5.78
N PRO A 64 2.84 18.22 5.56
CA PRO A 64 3.90 17.64 6.37
C PRO A 64 3.61 18.01 7.82
N THR A 65 3.39 17.01 8.68
CA THR A 65 3.27 17.24 10.11
C THR A 65 4.62 17.77 10.61
N PRO A 66 4.69 18.98 11.17
CA PRO A 66 5.92 19.46 11.76
C PRO A 66 6.29 18.54 12.92
N LYS A 67 7.53 18.05 12.92
CA LYS A 67 8.13 17.37 14.08
C LYS A 67 8.35 18.37 15.21
#